data_AF-A0AAD4GH29-F1
#
_entry.id   AF-A0AAD4GH29-F1
#
_cell.length_a   1.000
_cell.length_b   1.000
_cell.length_c   1.000
_cell.angle_alpha   90.00
_cell.angle_beta   90.00
_cell.angle_gamma   90.00
#
_symmetry.space_group_name_H-M   'P 1'
#
loop_
_entity.id
_entity.type
_entity.pdbx_description
1 polymer ?
#
loop_
_entity_poly.entity_id
_entity_poly.type
_entity_poly.pdbx_seq_one_letter_code
_entity_poly.pdbx_strand_id
1 'polypeptide(L)'
;MSSPPSSTKKEEFKQLPQAFKQLQFHASSKILRTATVLKELPSVLIPSNDRRVPFPPLVHYGYALRIERMDRLLEQKLGGEPGILDANPFGVLVHLRREVFNYRVNFQTVYLDGTDSMFFLAVRNNWEPAPEADLLEEVLKRLKDFLDVDEEPAWCLDARKSFWKKSLM
;
A
#
# COMPACT_ATOMS: atom_id res chain seq x y z
N MET A 1 -8.77 -18.35 -30.54
CA MET A 1 -7.82 -19.28 -29.87
C MET A 1 -7.40 -18.64 -28.56
N SER A 2 -7.70 -19.28 -27.44
CA SER A 2 -7.37 -18.77 -26.11
C SER A 2 -5.95 -19.20 -25.76
N SER A 3 -5.00 -18.26 -25.69
CA SER A 3 -3.69 -18.56 -25.11
C SER A 3 -3.89 -19.05 -23.67
N PRO A 4 -3.26 -20.17 -23.27
CA PRO A 4 -3.34 -20.64 -21.89
C PRO A 4 -2.69 -19.59 -20.98
N PRO A 5 -3.20 -19.40 -19.74
CA PRO A 5 -2.48 -18.60 -18.76
C PRO A 5 -1.08 -19.21 -18.59
N SER A 6 -0.03 -18.38 -18.73
CA SER A 6 1.35 -18.82 -18.69
C SER A 6 1.60 -19.66 -17.42
N SER A 7 2.30 -20.79 -17.57
CA SER A 7 2.68 -21.68 -16.46
C SER A 7 3.33 -20.90 -15.31
N THR A 8 4.05 -19.83 -15.64
CA THR A 8 4.72 -18.88 -14.75
C THR A 8 3.78 -18.27 -13.69
N LYS A 9 2.59 -17.77 -14.07
CA LYS A 9 1.69 -17.12 -13.09
C LYS A 9 1.10 -18.10 -12.08
N LYS A 10 0.89 -19.37 -12.49
CA LYS A 10 0.43 -20.42 -11.57
C LYS A 10 1.50 -20.79 -10.56
N GLU A 11 2.77 -20.79 -10.95
CA GLU A 11 3.89 -21.07 -10.06
C GLU A 11 4.15 -19.91 -9.08
N GLU A 12 4.08 -18.66 -9.53
CA GLU A 12 4.18 -17.50 -8.64
C GLU A 12 3.03 -17.42 -7.64
N PHE A 13 1.81 -17.79 -8.04
CA PHE A 13 0.69 -17.89 -7.11
C PHE A 13 0.96 -18.92 -6.01
N LYS A 14 1.75 -19.98 -6.28
CA LYS A 14 2.18 -20.93 -5.25
C LYS A 14 3.28 -20.34 -4.34
N GLN A 15 4.00 -19.32 -4.77
CA GLN A 15 5.07 -18.66 -3.99
C GLN A 15 4.57 -17.49 -3.14
N LEU A 16 3.38 -16.95 -3.41
CA LEU A 16 2.76 -15.94 -2.54
C LEU A 16 2.70 -16.43 -1.08
N PRO A 17 2.81 -15.53 -0.09
CA PRO A 17 2.51 -15.89 1.29
C PRO A 17 1.09 -16.46 1.39
N GLN A 18 0.91 -17.47 2.25
CA GLN A 18 -0.36 -18.20 2.36
C GLN A 18 -1.53 -17.26 2.67
N ALA A 19 -1.30 -16.21 3.46
CA ALA A 19 -2.29 -15.18 3.76
C ALA A 19 -2.86 -14.53 2.49
N PHE A 20 -2.04 -14.22 1.49
CA PHE A 20 -2.49 -13.60 0.23
C PHE A 20 -3.28 -14.55 -0.67
N LYS A 21 -2.95 -15.85 -0.67
CA LYS A 21 -3.69 -16.86 -1.43
C LYS A 21 -5.09 -17.08 -0.86
N GLN A 22 -5.24 -16.93 0.44
CA GLN A 22 -6.49 -17.14 1.17
C GLN A 22 -7.47 -15.95 1.07
N LEU A 23 -7.09 -14.85 0.41
CA LEU A 23 -7.91 -13.64 0.24
C LEU A 23 -9.10 -13.79 -0.74
N GLN A 24 -9.66 -15.00 -0.86
CA GLN A 24 -10.73 -15.29 -1.80
C GLN A 24 -12.06 -14.70 -1.31
N PHE A 25 -12.54 -13.72 -2.07
CA PHE A 25 -13.87 -13.08 -2.09
C PHE A 25 -14.42 -12.48 -0.78
N HIS A 26 -14.19 -13.05 0.40
CA HIS A 26 -14.48 -12.48 1.72
C HIS A 26 -13.50 -13.05 2.77
N ALA A 27 -12.28 -12.54 2.79
CA ALA A 27 -11.30 -12.93 3.79
C ALA A 27 -11.77 -12.53 5.20
N SER A 28 -11.61 -13.42 6.18
CA SER A 28 -11.89 -13.06 7.57
C SER A 28 -10.93 -11.98 8.05
N SER A 29 -11.38 -11.11 8.95
CA SER A 29 -10.55 -10.03 9.54
C SER A 29 -9.25 -10.56 10.16
N LYS A 30 -9.25 -11.81 10.64
CA LYS A 30 -8.06 -12.49 11.17
C LYS A 30 -7.01 -12.77 10.08
N ILE A 31 -7.43 -13.26 8.91
CA ILE A 31 -6.52 -13.53 7.78
C ILE A 31 -5.90 -12.22 7.26
N LEU A 32 -6.71 -11.15 7.22
CA LEU A 32 -6.26 -9.82 6.84
C LEU A 32 -5.20 -9.27 7.77
N ARG A 33 -5.42 -9.40 9.09
CA ARG A 33 -4.45 -8.97 10.11
C ARG A 33 -3.14 -9.73 10.01
N THR A 34 -3.15 -11.01 9.62
CA THR A 34 -1.93 -11.82 9.45
C THR A 34 -1.26 -11.67 8.08
N ALA A 35 -1.72 -10.78 7.21
CA ALA A 35 -1.10 -10.57 5.91
C ALA A 35 0.29 -9.94 6.09
N THR A 36 1.32 -10.70 5.70
CA THR A 36 2.72 -10.28 5.82
C THR A 36 3.05 -9.15 4.86
N VAL A 37 3.95 -8.27 5.26
CA VAL A 37 4.51 -7.25 4.39
C VAL A 37 5.30 -7.88 3.24
N LEU A 38 5.15 -7.37 2.01
CA LEU A 38 5.92 -7.83 0.86
C LEU A 38 7.03 -6.82 0.53
N LYS A 39 8.28 -7.29 0.38
CA LYS A 39 9.40 -6.44 -0.06
C LYS A 39 9.32 -6.13 -1.56
N GLU A 40 8.93 -7.12 -2.35
CA GLU A 40 8.77 -7.02 -3.79
C GLU A 40 7.32 -7.29 -4.18
N LEU A 41 6.86 -6.71 -5.30
CA LEU A 41 5.51 -6.94 -5.82
C LEU A 41 5.50 -8.18 -6.73
N PRO A 42 4.85 -9.29 -6.35
CA PRO A 42 4.73 -10.46 -7.19
C PRO A 42 3.91 -10.16 -8.45
N SER A 43 4.28 -10.72 -9.61
CA SER A 43 3.63 -10.37 -10.89
C SER A 43 2.15 -10.75 -10.93
N VAL A 44 1.75 -11.76 -10.16
CA VAL A 44 0.35 -12.17 -9.98
C VAL A 44 -0.52 -11.09 -9.31
N LEU A 45 0.08 -10.15 -8.58
CA LEU A 45 -0.60 -8.97 -8.03
C LEU A 45 -0.59 -7.77 -8.98
N ILE A 46 -0.03 -7.89 -10.18
CA ILE A 46 -0.13 -6.85 -11.21
C ILE A 46 -1.41 -7.11 -12.02
N PRO A 47 -2.31 -6.10 -12.16
CA PRO A 47 -3.51 -6.22 -12.98
C PRO A 47 -3.20 -6.70 -14.39
N SER A 48 -4.02 -7.63 -14.85
CA SER A 48 -3.98 -8.11 -16.23
C SER A 48 -5.06 -7.40 -17.04
N ASN A 49 -4.76 -7.08 -18.30
CA ASN A 49 -5.78 -6.64 -19.26
C ASN A 49 -6.68 -7.81 -19.73
N ASP A 50 -6.32 -9.06 -19.42
CA ASP A 50 -7.16 -10.23 -19.68
C ASP A 50 -8.34 -10.29 -18.71
N ARG A 51 -9.54 -10.04 -19.23
CA ARG A 51 -10.81 -10.04 -18.50
C ARG A 51 -11.17 -11.36 -17.80
N ARG A 52 -10.54 -12.47 -18.20
CA ARG A 52 -10.74 -13.79 -17.56
C ARG A 52 -9.96 -13.92 -16.26
N VAL A 53 -8.96 -13.06 -16.06
CA VAL A 53 -8.14 -13.04 -14.84
C VAL A 53 -8.83 -12.12 -13.83
N PRO A 54 -9.12 -12.62 -12.61
CA PRO A 54 -9.64 -11.77 -11.54
C PRO A 54 -8.68 -10.61 -11.23
N PHE A 55 -9.26 -9.47 -10.88
CA PHE A 55 -8.50 -8.31 -10.45
C PHE A 55 -7.89 -8.58 -9.08
N PRO A 56 -6.58 -8.34 -8.88
CA PRO A 56 -5.91 -8.66 -7.63
C PRO A 56 -6.37 -7.75 -6.48
N PRO A 57 -6.19 -8.18 -5.23
CA PRO A 57 -6.28 -7.28 -4.08
C PRO A 57 -5.43 -6.02 -4.29
N LEU A 58 -5.89 -4.89 -3.73
CA LEU A 58 -5.12 -3.66 -3.74
C LEU A 58 -4.01 -3.76 -2.70
N VAL A 59 -2.78 -3.52 -3.14
CA VAL A 59 -1.63 -3.32 -2.27
C VAL A 59 -1.04 -1.94 -2.50
N HIS A 60 -0.58 -1.32 -1.42
CA HIS A 60 0.06 -0.02 -1.41
C HIS A 60 1.53 -0.15 -1.10
N TYR A 61 2.35 0.67 -1.75
CA TYR A 61 3.78 0.76 -1.52
C TYR A 61 4.10 2.07 -0.82
N GLY A 62 4.93 2.01 0.22
CA GLY A 62 5.30 3.16 1.03
C GLY A 62 5.66 2.76 2.46
N TYR A 63 5.39 3.65 3.41
CA TYR A 63 5.82 3.50 4.80
C TYR A 63 4.64 3.37 5.76
N ALA A 64 4.78 2.45 6.70
CA ALA A 64 3.84 2.26 7.80
C ALA A 64 4.30 3.02 9.04
N LEU A 65 3.40 3.77 9.65
CA LEU A 65 3.65 4.45 10.92
C LEU A 65 2.45 4.29 11.85
N ARG A 66 2.71 4.42 13.14
CA ARG A 66 1.64 4.61 14.13
C ARG A 66 1.12 6.04 14.05
N ILE A 67 -0.18 6.23 14.28
CA ILE A 67 -0.84 7.55 14.22
C ILE A 67 -0.15 8.54 15.17
N GLU A 68 0.15 8.10 16.39
CA GLU A 68 0.78 8.93 17.42
C GLU A 68 2.22 9.33 17.07
N ARG A 69 2.90 8.56 16.20
CA ARG A 69 4.21 8.96 15.67
C ARG A 69 4.04 10.01 14.58
N MET A 70 3.04 9.85 13.71
CA MET A 70 2.75 10.85 12.66
C MET A 70 2.37 12.19 13.27
N ASP A 71 1.46 12.23 14.25
CA ASP A 71 1.06 13.49 14.90
C ASP A 71 2.26 14.24 15.50
N ARG A 72 3.15 13.54 16.19
CA ARG A 72 4.38 14.14 16.73
C ARG A 72 5.31 14.69 15.65
N LEU A 73 5.43 14.00 14.51
CA LEU A 73 6.23 14.48 13.39
C LEU A 73 5.63 15.74 12.77
N LEU A 74 4.30 15.80 12.63
CA LEU A 74 3.60 16.97 12.11
C LEU A 74 3.74 18.17 13.06
N GLU A 75 3.65 17.96 14.37
CA GLU A 75 3.93 18.99 15.37
C GLU A 75 5.36 19.50 15.26
N GLN A 76 6.35 18.60 15.28
CA GLN A 76 7.77 18.98 15.30
C GLN A 76 8.25 19.62 14.00
N LYS A 77 7.84 19.07 12.84
CA LYS A 77 8.39 19.47 11.53
C LYS A 77 7.56 20.56 10.85
N LEU A 78 6.27 20.64 11.16
CA LEU A 78 5.34 21.57 10.49
C LEU A 78 4.64 22.53 11.46
N GLY A 79 4.88 22.43 12.78
CA GLY A 79 4.24 23.28 13.78
C GLY A 79 2.74 23.00 13.96
N GLY A 80 2.28 21.78 13.63
CA GLY A 80 0.89 21.38 13.79
C GLY A 80 0.48 21.19 15.26
N GLU A 81 -0.79 21.43 15.58
CA GLU A 81 -1.34 21.11 16.89
C GLU A 81 -1.44 19.58 17.10
N PRO A 82 -1.32 19.07 18.34
CA PRO A 82 -1.55 17.66 18.63
C PRO A 82 -2.92 17.17 18.15
N GLY A 83 -2.96 16.02 17.49
CA GLY A 83 -4.20 15.43 16.94
C GLY A 83 -4.69 16.08 15.64
N ILE A 84 -3.88 16.92 14.99
CA ILE A 84 -4.22 17.51 13.70
C ILE A 84 -4.51 16.46 12.62
N LEU A 85 -3.89 15.28 12.70
CA LEU A 85 -4.14 14.20 11.75
C LEU A 85 -5.57 13.64 11.87
N ASP A 86 -6.07 13.49 13.09
CA ASP A 86 -7.44 13.02 13.34
C ASP A 86 -8.46 14.12 13.01
N ALA A 87 -8.16 15.37 13.35
CA ALA A 87 -9.03 16.50 13.11
C ALA A 87 -9.16 16.87 11.62
N ASN A 88 -8.07 16.77 10.85
CA ASN A 88 -8.03 17.18 9.45
C ASN A 88 -7.04 16.36 8.59
N PRO A 89 -7.29 15.06 8.39
CA PRO A 89 -6.36 14.19 7.65
C PRO A 89 -6.19 14.63 6.19
N PHE A 90 -7.25 15.18 5.58
CA PHE A 90 -7.17 15.66 4.20
C PHE A 90 -6.31 16.93 4.07
N GLY A 91 -6.45 17.88 4.99
CA GLY A 91 -5.63 19.09 5.03
C GLY A 91 -4.15 18.77 5.20
N VAL A 92 -3.82 17.84 6.10
CA VAL A 92 -2.46 17.34 6.27
C VAL A 92 -1.94 16.72 4.98
N LEU A 93 -2.74 15.87 4.32
CA LEU A 93 -2.34 15.23 3.07
C LEU A 93 -2.06 16.25 1.95
N VAL A 94 -2.92 17.26 1.82
CA VAL A 94 -2.75 18.35 0.85
C VAL A 94 -1.48 19.13 1.14
N HIS A 95 -1.21 19.43 2.41
CA HIS A 95 0.00 20.13 2.81
C HIS A 95 1.26 19.31 2.50
N LEU A 96 1.31 18.04 2.91
CA LEU A 96 2.42 17.13 2.59
C LEU A 96 2.66 17.03 1.08
N ARG A 97 1.59 16.91 0.30
CA ARG A 97 1.68 16.84 -1.17
C ARG A 97 2.26 18.12 -1.78
N ARG A 98 1.88 19.30 -1.28
CA ARG A 98 2.29 20.59 -1.88
C ARG A 98 3.65 21.05 -1.40
N GLU A 99 3.86 21.01 -0.10
CA GLU A 99 4.98 21.69 0.55
C GLU A 99 6.15 20.77 0.86
N VAL A 100 5.92 19.45 0.94
CA VAL A 100 6.96 18.49 1.37
C VAL A 100 7.42 17.60 0.22
N PHE A 101 6.50 16.90 -0.45
CA PHE A 101 6.87 15.86 -1.42
C PHE A 101 6.72 16.27 -2.88
N ASN A 102 5.91 17.28 -3.19
CA ASN A 102 5.48 17.64 -4.56
C ASN A 102 5.03 16.41 -5.38
N TYR A 103 4.36 15.46 -4.72
CA TYR A 103 3.96 14.19 -5.31
C TYR A 103 2.69 13.65 -4.65
N ARG A 104 1.93 12.81 -5.36
CA ARG A 104 0.70 12.22 -4.85
C ARG A 104 1.00 11.13 -3.82
N VAL A 105 1.10 11.55 -2.56
CA VAL A 105 0.99 10.66 -1.40
C VAL A 105 -0.48 10.46 -1.02
N ASN A 106 -0.84 9.30 -0.48
CA ASN A 106 -2.16 9.03 0.07
C ASN A 106 -2.06 8.40 1.45
N PHE A 107 -2.97 8.78 2.34
CA PHE A 107 -3.17 8.09 3.60
C PHE A 107 -4.06 6.87 3.40
N GLN A 108 -3.57 5.72 3.85
CA GLN A 108 -4.27 4.45 3.75
C GLN A 108 -4.24 3.73 5.09
N THR A 109 -5.25 2.90 5.29
CA THR A 109 -5.27 1.94 6.37
C THR A 109 -4.85 0.60 5.83
N VAL A 110 -3.79 0.04 6.40
CA VAL A 110 -3.28 -1.29 6.03
C VAL A 110 -3.26 -2.20 7.26
N TYR A 111 -3.23 -3.51 6.99
CA TYR A 111 -2.98 -4.50 8.02
C TYR A 111 -1.50 -4.90 8.00
N LEU A 112 -0.88 -4.97 9.18
CA LEU A 112 0.50 -5.44 9.37
C LEU A 112 0.52 -6.48 10.49
N ASP A 113 1.08 -7.65 10.22
CA ASP A 113 1.58 -8.62 11.20
C ASP A 113 0.80 -8.75 12.53
N GLY A 114 -0.52 -8.90 12.44
CA GLY A 114 -1.41 -9.14 13.56
C GLY A 114 -1.76 -7.92 14.41
N THR A 115 -1.19 -6.74 14.15
CA THR A 115 -1.54 -5.51 14.87
C THR A 115 -2.80 -4.88 14.31
N ASP A 116 -3.39 -3.96 15.09
CA ASP A 116 -4.49 -3.13 14.60
C ASP A 116 -4.06 -2.33 13.37
N SER A 117 -5.07 -1.82 12.66
CA SER A 117 -4.93 -0.96 11.49
C SER A 117 -3.81 0.05 11.66
N MET A 118 -2.79 -0.03 10.81
CA MET A 118 -1.67 0.91 10.81
C MET A 118 -1.95 2.04 9.83
N PHE A 119 -1.42 3.21 10.16
CA PHE A 119 -1.47 4.35 9.27
C PHE A 119 -0.37 4.19 8.22
N PHE A 120 -0.73 4.31 6.95
CA PHE A 120 0.17 4.03 5.84
C PHE A 120 0.24 5.22 4.89
N LEU A 121 1.44 5.69 4.64
CA LEU A 121 1.73 6.69 3.62
C LEU A 121 2.07 5.98 2.30
N ALA A 122 1.07 5.86 1.44
CA ALA A 122 1.21 5.23 0.13
C ALA A 122 1.71 6.24 -0.92
N VAL A 123 2.78 5.88 -1.63
CA VAL A 123 3.29 6.61 -2.81
C VAL A 123 2.87 5.97 -4.12
N ARG A 124 2.50 4.69 -4.07
CA ARG A 124 2.13 3.90 -5.24
C ARG A 124 1.17 2.79 -4.81
N ASN A 125 0.40 2.29 -5.76
CA ASN A 125 -0.34 1.04 -5.62
C ASN A 125 -0.15 0.15 -6.86
N ASN A 126 -0.58 -1.11 -6.76
CA ASN A 126 -0.47 -2.07 -7.87
C ASN A 126 -1.54 -1.87 -8.95
N TRP A 127 -2.57 -1.05 -8.73
CA TRP A 127 -3.67 -0.87 -9.68
C TRP A 127 -3.43 0.26 -10.69
N GLU A 128 -2.59 1.22 -10.33
CA GLU A 128 -2.21 2.34 -11.19
C GLU A 128 -0.85 2.08 -11.87
N PRO A 129 -0.59 2.70 -13.04
CA PRO A 129 0.71 2.66 -13.68
C PRO A 129 1.83 3.08 -12.71
N ALA A 130 3.00 2.46 -12.86
CA ALA A 130 4.17 2.87 -12.10
C ALA A 130 4.54 4.32 -12.49
N PRO A 131 4.88 5.18 -11.51
CA PRO A 131 5.59 6.42 -11.82
C PRO A 131 6.96 6.11 -12.43
N GLU A 132 7.59 7.14 -13.00
CA GLU A 132 8.99 7.06 -13.43
C GLU A 132 9.89 6.67 -12.24
N ALA A 133 10.90 5.82 -12.50
CA ALA A 133 11.72 5.24 -11.45
C ALA A 133 12.45 6.32 -10.64
N ASP A 134 13.07 7.28 -11.31
CA ASP A 134 13.82 8.38 -10.68
C ASP A 134 12.91 9.22 -9.76
N LEU A 135 11.70 9.52 -10.21
CA LEU A 135 10.71 10.26 -9.41
C LEU A 135 10.29 9.46 -8.17
N LEU A 136 10.10 8.15 -8.30
CA LEU A 136 9.73 7.29 -7.18
C LEU A 136 10.85 7.23 -6.13
N GLU A 137 12.10 7.06 -6.57
CA GLU A 137 13.27 7.05 -5.68
C GLU A 137 13.41 8.37 -4.92
N GLU A 138 13.27 9.51 -5.61
CA GLU A 138 13.32 10.83 -4.99
C GLU A 138 12.23 11.01 -3.91
N VAL A 139 10.99 10.63 -4.23
CA VAL A 139 9.86 10.74 -3.30
C VAL A 139 10.04 9.83 -2.09
N LEU A 140 10.51 8.59 -2.30
CA LEU A 140 10.76 7.65 -1.20
C LEU A 140 11.87 8.13 -0.28
N LYS A 141 12.93 8.73 -0.83
CA LYS A 141 14.01 9.33 -0.05
C LYS A 141 13.49 10.49 0.81
N ARG A 142 12.74 11.43 0.21
CA ARG A 142 12.13 12.55 0.94
C ARG A 142 11.19 12.08 2.03
N LEU A 143 10.39 11.04 1.76
CA LEU A 143 9.52 10.44 2.77
C LEU A 143 10.31 9.81 3.89
N LYS A 144 11.38 9.05 3.59
CA LYS A 144 12.24 8.45 4.62
C LYS A 144 12.81 9.51 5.55
N ASP A 145 13.37 10.57 4.97
CA ASP A 145 13.94 11.71 5.71
C ASP A 145 12.88 12.48 6.52
N PHE A 146 11.68 12.66 5.96
CA PHE A 146 10.57 13.30 6.66
C PHE A 146 10.06 12.46 7.84
N LEU A 147 9.95 11.15 7.64
CA LEU A 147 9.39 10.22 8.62
C LEU A 147 10.41 9.79 9.69
N ASP A 148 11.70 10.04 9.44
CA ASP A 148 12.82 9.67 10.31
C ASP A 148 12.81 8.16 10.62
N VAL A 149 12.60 7.36 9.57
CA VAL A 149 12.48 5.89 9.66
C VAL A 149 13.70 5.23 9.04
N ASP A 150 14.19 4.17 9.70
CA ASP A 150 15.29 3.36 9.18
C ASP A 150 14.79 2.25 8.26
N GLU A 151 13.52 1.86 8.44
CA GLU A 151 12.87 0.81 7.68
C GLU A 151 12.78 1.13 6.18
N GLU A 152 12.85 0.09 5.37
CA GLU A 152 12.65 0.20 3.92
C GLU A 152 11.15 0.23 3.58
N PRO A 153 10.75 0.93 2.51
CA PRO A 153 9.37 0.96 2.05
C PRO A 153 8.95 -0.45 1.62
N ALA A 154 7.66 -0.75 1.79
CA ALA A 154 7.17 -2.09 1.51
C ALA A 154 5.73 -2.09 1.01
N TRP A 155 5.33 -3.22 0.44
CA TRP A 155 4.00 -3.46 -0.09
C TRP A 155 3.09 -4.04 0.99
N CYS A 156 1.98 -3.35 1.24
CA CYS A 156 1.02 -3.69 2.29
C CYS A 156 -0.39 -3.83 1.71
N LEU A 157 -1.16 -4.76 2.25
CA LEU A 157 -2.52 -5.03 1.81
C LEU A 157 -3.47 -3.90 2.27
N ASP A 158 -4.23 -3.35 1.32
CA ASP A 158 -5.29 -2.38 1.63
C ASP A 158 -6.39 -3.04 2.46
N ALA A 159 -6.76 -2.43 3.59
CA ALA A 159 -7.75 -3.01 4.49
C ALA A 159 -9.15 -3.14 3.90
N ARG A 160 -9.52 -2.26 2.96
CA ARG A 160 -10.86 -2.15 2.35
C ARG A 160 -10.98 -2.88 1.01
N LYS A 161 -9.87 -3.08 0.31
CA LYS A 161 -9.78 -3.69 -1.03
C LYS A 161 -8.89 -4.94 -1.03
N SER A 162 -9.00 -5.71 0.05
CA SER A 162 -8.14 -6.85 0.36
C SER A 162 -8.49 -8.16 -0.33
N PHE A 163 -9.43 -8.18 -1.27
CA PHE A 163 -9.93 -9.41 -1.89
C PHE A 163 -9.82 -9.37 -3.41
N TRP A 164 -9.69 -10.56 -4.00
CA TRP A 164 -9.76 -10.73 -5.44
C TRP A 164 -11.15 -10.32 -5.94
N LYS A 165 -11.20 -9.44 -6.94
CA LYS A 165 -12.46 -9.01 -7.56
C LYS A 165 -12.63 -9.71 -8.90
N LYS A 166 -13.87 -10.04 -9.26
CA LYS A 166 -14.15 -10.37 -10.66
C LYS A 166 -13.77 -9.17 -11.52
N SER A 167 -13.17 -9.41 -12.68
CA SER A 167 -12.99 -8.37 -13.70
C SER A 167 -14.32 -7.65 -13.91
N LEU A 168 -14.40 -6.36 -13.61
CA LEU A 168 -15.59 -5.56 -13.91
C LEU A 168 -15.70 -5.40 -15.44
N MET A 169 -16.95 -5.42 -15.93
CA MET A 169 -17.32 -5.27 -17.34
C MET A 169 -16.89 -3.91 -17.90
#